data_AF-A0A920VT26-F1
#
_entry.id   AF-A0A920VT26-F1
#
_cell.length_a   1.000
_cell.length_b   1.000
_cell.length_c   1.000
_cell.angle_alpha   90.00
_cell.angle_beta   90.00
_cell.angle_gamma   90.00
#
_symmetry.space_group_name_H-M   'P 1'
#
loop_
_entity.id
_entity.type
_entity.pdbx_description
1 polymer ?
#
loop_
_entity_poly.entity_id
_entity_poly.type
_entity_poly.pdbx_seq_one_letter_code
_entity_poly.pdbx_strand_id
1 'polypeptide(L)'
;MSKELQVISEFNPAGDQPKAIKELVEGVNSGLLNQTLLGVTGSGKTFAMAKVIEELQRPAIIMAHNKTLAAQLYGEFKEFLPNNAVEYFVSYYDYYQPEAYVPTTDIYIEKDASINEHINQMRLSATKAVMERRDVVIVASVSAIYGLGDPKRYFQMVIHLDRGEPINQRTLIRRLAELQYERNEADFRRSVYRVRGDVIDVFPADSEKEALRIELFGNEIESLKYFDPLTGEVIRDVPRATIYPKSHYVTSRDRILKAVEFIKEELVTRLDELNKENRLVEAQRLEQRTLYDIEMLQELGFCTGIENYSRFLSDRQPGEPPPTLYDYLADDTLVFIDESHVSLPQLGGMFRGDRSRKQTLVDYGFRLPVALDNRPLRFDEWEMLSGQRIFVSATPGKYEKEKSGRVVELLVRPTGLVDPKLRLNRHKPSG
;
A
#
# COMPACT_ATOMS: atom_id res chain seq x y z
N MET A 1 -15.08 -12.60 17.20
CA MET A 1 -16.15 -12.05 16.33
C MET A 1 -15.60 -10.79 15.71
N SER A 2 -15.73 -10.62 14.38
CA SER A 2 -15.40 -9.35 13.73
C SER A 2 -16.26 -8.25 14.33
N LYS A 3 -15.69 -7.07 14.61
CA LYS A 3 -16.52 -5.89 14.90
C LYS A 3 -17.35 -5.56 13.66
N GLU A 4 -18.53 -4.99 13.86
CA GLU A 4 -19.37 -4.47 12.77
C GLU A 4 -18.90 -3.08 12.35
N LEU A 5 -18.99 -2.77 11.06
CA LEU A 5 -18.78 -1.42 10.53
C LEU A 5 -19.94 -0.53 10.96
N GLN A 6 -19.68 0.51 11.74
CA GLN A 6 -20.73 1.34 12.32
C GLN A 6 -20.45 2.83 12.15
N VAL A 7 -21.31 3.51 11.41
CA VAL A 7 -21.22 4.95 11.17
C VAL A 7 -21.84 5.70 12.34
N ILE A 8 -21.01 6.50 13.02
CA ILE A 8 -21.40 7.45 14.04
C ILE A 8 -21.49 8.84 13.40
N SER A 9 -22.66 9.46 13.49
CA SER A 9 -22.92 10.80 12.98
C SER A 9 -24.08 11.45 13.72
N GLU A 10 -24.07 12.77 13.85
CA GLU A 10 -25.18 13.57 14.39
C GLU A 10 -26.35 13.73 13.41
N PHE A 11 -26.14 13.37 12.14
CA PHE A 11 -27.11 13.56 11.07
C PHE A 11 -27.46 12.24 10.36
N ASN A 12 -28.71 12.14 9.93
CA ASN A 12 -29.24 11.01 9.16
C ASN A 12 -29.19 11.31 7.64
N PRO A 13 -29.19 10.28 6.77
CA PRO A 13 -29.29 10.47 5.33
C PRO A 13 -30.49 11.36 4.96
N ALA A 14 -30.24 12.38 4.14
CA ALA A 14 -31.23 13.38 3.74
C ALA A 14 -31.18 13.70 2.24
N GLY A 15 -32.21 14.36 1.71
CA GLY A 15 -32.32 14.63 0.27
C GLY A 15 -32.38 13.32 -0.52
N ASP A 16 -31.54 13.20 -1.56
CA ASP A 16 -31.47 11.99 -2.38
C ASP A 16 -30.62 10.86 -1.76
N GLN A 17 -29.90 11.14 -0.66
CA GLN A 17 -28.99 10.16 -0.04
C GLN A 17 -29.65 8.82 0.30
N PRO A 18 -30.84 8.75 0.93
CA PRO A 18 -31.46 7.46 1.27
C PRO A 18 -31.72 6.59 0.03
N LYS A 19 -32.20 7.21 -1.06
CA LYS A 19 -32.46 6.51 -2.32
C LYS A 19 -31.15 6.06 -2.96
N ALA A 20 -30.15 6.93 -3.02
CA ALA A 20 -28.86 6.61 -3.61
C ALA A 20 -28.15 5.46 -2.88
N ILE A 21 -28.14 5.49 -1.55
CA ILE A 21 -27.56 4.42 -0.72
C ILE A 21 -28.26 3.09 -1.02
N LYS A 22 -29.60 3.08 -0.99
CA LYS A 22 -30.39 1.88 -1.27
C LYS A 22 -30.10 1.31 -2.66
N GLU A 23 -30.08 2.14 -3.70
CA GLU A 23 -29.83 1.69 -5.08
C GLU A 23 -28.43 1.12 -5.28
N LEU A 24 -27.41 1.71 -4.62
CA LEU A 24 -26.03 1.20 -4.66
C LEU A 24 -25.92 -0.16 -3.95
N VAL A 25 -26.51 -0.27 -2.76
CA VAL A 25 -26.53 -1.52 -1.96
C VAL A 25 -27.24 -2.64 -2.72
N GLU A 26 -28.41 -2.36 -3.30
CA GLU A 26 -29.14 -3.30 -4.14
C GLU A 26 -28.30 -3.75 -5.33
N GLY A 27 -27.61 -2.82 -5.99
CA GLY A 27 -26.76 -3.14 -7.13
C GLY A 27 -25.57 -4.03 -6.76
N VAL A 28 -24.95 -3.77 -5.59
CA VAL A 28 -23.87 -4.63 -5.08
C VAL A 28 -24.41 -6.03 -4.78
N ASN A 29 -25.54 -6.14 -4.07
CA ASN A 29 -26.17 -7.40 -3.70
C ASN A 29 -26.71 -8.19 -4.90
N SER A 30 -27.07 -7.51 -5.99
CA SER A 30 -27.45 -8.16 -7.25
C SER A 30 -26.24 -8.59 -8.10
N GLY A 31 -25.01 -8.40 -7.62
CA GLY A 31 -23.78 -8.80 -8.31
C GLY A 31 -23.32 -7.84 -9.41
N LEU A 32 -23.75 -6.57 -9.40
CA LEU A 32 -23.22 -5.59 -10.35
C LEU A 32 -21.73 -5.38 -10.05
N LEU A 33 -20.89 -5.63 -11.06
CA LEU A 33 -19.44 -5.39 -10.96
C LEU A 33 -19.11 -3.90 -10.89
N ASN A 34 -19.87 -3.07 -11.60
CA ASN A 34 -19.59 -1.65 -11.74
C ASN A 34 -20.86 -0.82 -11.56
N GLN A 35 -20.79 0.18 -10.71
CA GLN A 35 -21.84 1.19 -10.54
C GLN A 35 -21.21 2.58 -10.53
N THR A 36 -21.99 3.60 -10.89
CA THR A 36 -21.57 5.01 -10.77
C THR A 36 -22.51 5.75 -9.84
N LEU A 37 -21.96 6.41 -8.81
CA LEU A 37 -22.63 7.43 -8.04
C LEU A 37 -22.37 8.80 -8.70
N LEU A 38 -23.35 9.30 -9.44
CA LEU A 38 -23.36 10.63 -10.04
C LEU A 38 -23.76 11.67 -8.98
N GLY A 39 -22.76 12.17 -8.25
CA GLY A 39 -22.99 13.05 -7.10
C GLY A 39 -22.43 14.46 -7.30
N VAL A 40 -23.27 15.49 -7.16
CA VAL A 40 -22.82 16.89 -7.25
C VAL A 40 -21.92 17.28 -6.06
N THR A 41 -21.15 18.34 -6.20
CA THR A 41 -20.34 18.86 -5.08
C THR A 41 -21.24 19.35 -3.95
N GLY A 42 -20.92 18.94 -2.72
CA GLY A 42 -21.67 19.29 -1.51
C GLY A 42 -22.92 18.44 -1.26
N SER A 43 -23.15 17.36 -2.02
CA SER A 43 -24.27 16.44 -1.76
C SER A 43 -24.00 15.38 -0.68
N GLY A 44 -22.80 15.38 -0.08
CA GLY A 44 -22.41 14.42 0.96
C GLY A 44 -22.03 13.04 0.41
N LYS A 45 -21.24 12.99 -0.67
CA LYS A 45 -20.78 11.75 -1.30
C LYS A 45 -20.06 10.82 -0.32
N THR A 46 -19.15 11.34 0.52
CA THR A 46 -18.44 10.53 1.51
C THR A 46 -19.37 9.89 2.52
N PHE A 47 -20.36 10.62 3.01
CA PHE A 47 -21.36 10.08 3.93
C PHE A 47 -22.19 8.97 3.27
N ALA A 48 -22.58 9.14 2.01
CA ALA A 48 -23.25 8.08 1.25
C ALA A 48 -22.35 6.84 1.09
N MET A 49 -21.05 7.00 0.77
CA MET A 49 -20.10 5.89 0.74
C MET A 49 -20.02 5.16 2.08
N ALA A 50 -19.87 5.90 3.19
CA ALA A 50 -19.80 5.33 4.54
C ALA A 50 -21.06 4.53 4.89
N LYS A 51 -22.25 5.03 4.53
CA LYS A 51 -23.51 4.32 4.75
C LYS A 51 -23.68 3.09 3.87
N VAL A 52 -23.18 3.09 2.64
CA VAL A 52 -23.13 1.89 1.81
C VAL A 52 -22.20 0.83 2.43
N ILE A 53 -21.06 1.24 2.98
CA ILE A 53 -20.12 0.35 3.68
C ILE A 53 -20.75 -0.25 4.94
N GLU A 54 -21.41 0.58 5.76
CA GLU A 54 -22.17 0.15 6.95
C GLU A 54 -23.28 -0.86 6.58
N GLU A 55 -24.08 -0.59 5.55
CA GLU A 55 -25.19 -1.49 5.19
C GLU A 55 -24.67 -2.84 4.66
N LEU A 56 -23.55 -2.85 3.93
CA LEU A 56 -23.00 -4.06 3.31
C LEU A 56 -22.10 -4.88 4.23
N GLN A 57 -21.57 -4.29 5.31
CA GLN A 57 -20.64 -4.95 6.25
C GLN A 57 -19.45 -5.63 5.56
N ARG A 58 -18.90 -4.98 4.52
CA ARG A 58 -17.75 -5.45 3.74
C ARG A 58 -16.55 -4.53 3.92
N PRO A 59 -15.31 -5.06 3.92
CA PRO A 59 -14.13 -4.21 3.85
C PRO A 59 -14.19 -3.29 2.63
N ALA A 60 -13.59 -2.11 2.71
CA ALA A 60 -13.59 -1.16 1.60
C ALA A 60 -12.22 -0.52 1.37
N ILE A 61 -11.93 -0.22 0.11
CA ILE A 61 -10.82 0.63 -0.29
C ILE A 61 -11.36 1.85 -1.05
N ILE A 62 -10.94 3.04 -0.63
CA ILE A 62 -11.32 4.32 -1.22
C ILE A 62 -10.11 4.87 -1.96
N MET A 63 -10.16 4.84 -3.29
CA MET A 63 -9.09 5.30 -4.16
C MET A 63 -9.23 6.79 -4.45
N ALA A 64 -8.21 7.57 -4.13
CA ALA A 64 -8.12 9.01 -4.40
C ALA A 64 -6.92 9.35 -5.30
N HIS A 65 -7.09 10.32 -6.20
CA HIS A 65 -6.06 10.68 -7.18
C HIS A 65 -4.90 11.53 -6.62
N ASN A 66 -5.02 12.08 -5.41
CA ASN A 66 -3.99 12.91 -4.79
C ASN A 66 -3.95 12.77 -3.26
N LYS A 67 -2.81 13.11 -2.64
CA LYS A 67 -2.59 12.96 -1.18
C LYS A 67 -3.49 13.88 -0.34
N THR A 68 -3.83 15.07 -0.83
CA THR A 68 -4.66 16.04 -0.10
C THR A 68 -6.09 15.51 0.07
N LEU A 69 -6.69 15.05 -1.02
CA LEU A 69 -8.01 14.44 -1.03
C LEU A 69 -8.03 13.13 -0.24
N ALA A 70 -6.98 12.31 -0.37
CA ALA A 70 -6.83 11.11 0.44
C ALA A 70 -6.80 11.44 1.95
N ALA A 71 -6.07 12.47 2.37
CA ALA A 71 -6.02 12.89 3.77
C ALA A 71 -7.38 13.43 4.27
N GLN A 72 -8.10 14.17 3.43
CA GLN A 72 -9.46 14.64 3.74
C GLN A 72 -10.42 13.47 3.94
N LEU A 73 -10.48 12.55 2.99
CA LEU A 73 -11.31 11.35 3.08
C LEU A 73 -10.93 10.50 4.29
N TYR A 74 -9.64 10.33 4.57
CA TYR A 74 -9.18 9.61 5.77
C TYR A 74 -9.69 10.25 7.07
N GLY A 75 -9.64 11.59 7.18
CA GLY A 75 -10.22 12.32 8.31
C GLY A 75 -11.72 12.12 8.43
N GLU A 76 -12.46 12.30 7.33
CA GLU A 76 -13.93 12.11 7.29
C GLU A 76 -14.32 10.67 7.67
N PHE A 77 -13.65 9.65 7.14
CA PHE A 77 -13.92 8.26 7.50
C PHE A 77 -13.54 7.95 8.95
N LYS A 78 -12.46 8.53 9.50
CA LYS A 78 -12.11 8.39 10.93
C LYS A 78 -13.19 8.98 11.83
N GLU A 79 -13.78 10.11 11.46
CA GLU A 79 -14.90 10.71 12.18
C GLU A 79 -16.17 9.86 12.08
N PHE A 80 -16.47 9.31 10.90
CA PHE A 80 -17.64 8.46 10.70
C PHE A 80 -17.50 7.08 11.34
N LEU A 81 -16.32 6.47 11.34
CA LEU A 81 -16.09 5.09 11.79
C LEU A 81 -15.05 5.03 12.93
N PRO A 82 -15.23 5.75 14.05
CA PRO A 82 -14.19 5.90 15.08
C PRO A 82 -13.87 4.59 15.82
N ASN A 83 -14.76 3.59 15.73
CA ASN A 83 -14.62 2.29 16.39
C ASN A 83 -14.06 1.20 15.46
N ASN A 84 -13.88 1.49 14.17
CA ASN A 84 -13.40 0.56 13.14
C ASN A 84 -11.98 0.90 12.66
N ALA A 85 -11.37 -0.01 11.89
CA ALA A 85 -10.04 0.22 11.34
C ALA A 85 -10.10 1.06 10.07
N VAL A 86 -10.09 2.38 10.24
CA VAL A 86 -9.86 3.31 9.14
C VAL A 86 -8.35 3.50 8.98
N GLU A 87 -7.82 3.17 7.81
CA GLU A 87 -6.39 3.08 7.54
C GLU A 87 -6.00 3.97 6.36
N TYR A 88 -4.72 4.37 6.31
CA TYR A 88 -4.20 5.30 5.31
C TYR A 88 -3.05 4.69 4.52
N PHE A 89 -3.20 4.61 3.19
CA PHE A 89 -2.24 3.94 2.31
C PHE A 89 -1.84 4.79 1.10
N VAL A 90 -0.85 5.66 1.31
CA VAL A 90 -0.27 6.50 0.24
C VAL A 90 1.23 6.30 0.14
N SER A 91 1.86 6.93 -0.85
CA SER A 91 3.32 6.97 -0.93
C SER A 91 3.91 7.58 0.35
N TYR A 92 4.79 6.81 0.98
CA TYR A 92 5.53 7.14 2.20
C TYR A 92 6.77 7.98 1.91
N TYR A 93 6.97 8.42 0.67
CA TYR A 93 8.01 9.37 0.33
C TYR A 93 7.48 10.80 0.45
N ASP A 94 8.19 11.64 1.22
CA ASP A 94 7.99 13.10 1.23
C ASP A 94 8.61 13.71 -0.03
N TYR A 95 9.77 13.19 -0.42
CA TYR A 95 10.45 13.49 -1.67
C TYR A 95 10.87 12.18 -2.35
N TYR A 96 10.66 12.09 -3.67
CA TYR A 96 11.05 10.92 -4.44
C TYR A 96 11.51 11.33 -5.84
N GLN A 97 12.77 11.07 -6.12
CA GLN A 97 13.37 11.12 -7.44
C GLN A 97 13.63 9.68 -7.90
N PRO A 98 12.95 9.22 -8.96
CA PRO A 98 13.22 7.90 -9.50
C PRO A 98 14.59 7.86 -10.18
N GLU A 99 15.22 6.68 -10.13
CA GLU A 99 16.36 6.37 -11.00
C GLU A 99 15.96 6.57 -12.48
N ALA A 100 16.75 7.29 -13.25
CA ALA A 100 16.48 7.51 -14.67
C ALA A 100 17.78 7.74 -15.44
N TYR A 101 17.71 7.52 -16.75
CA TYR A 101 18.78 7.86 -17.66
C TYR A 101 18.19 8.65 -18.83
N VAL A 102 18.83 9.77 -19.18
CA VAL A 102 18.41 10.66 -20.25
C VAL A 102 19.42 10.55 -21.40
N PRO A 103 19.16 9.73 -22.44
CA PRO A 103 20.14 9.44 -23.48
C PRO A 103 20.59 10.66 -24.26
N THR A 104 19.71 11.66 -24.45
CA THR A 104 20.00 12.87 -25.22
C THR A 104 21.07 13.75 -24.58
N THR A 105 21.27 13.64 -23.28
CA THR A 105 22.26 14.43 -22.53
C THR A 105 23.33 13.57 -21.85
N ASP A 106 23.25 12.24 -21.98
CA ASP A 106 24.10 11.26 -21.27
C ASP A 106 24.13 11.51 -19.74
N ILE A 107 22.97 11.82 -19.16
CA ILE A 107 22.84 12.08 -17.73
C ILE A 107 22.16 10.89 -17.06
N TYR A 108 22.88 10.26 -16.14
CA TYR A 108 22.31 9.34 -15.17
C TYR A 108 21.83 10.11 -13.94
N ILE A 109 20.58 9.85 -13.56
CA ILE A 109 19.92 10.45 -12.40
C ILE A 109 19.80 9.36 -11.34
N GLU A 110 20.54 9.52 -10.25
CA GLU A 110 20.46 8.63 -9.11
C GLU A 110 19.10 8.70 -8.42
N LYS A 111 18.69 7.56 -7.86
CA LYS A 111 17.52 7.49 -6.98
C LYS A 111 17.84 8.26 -5.71
N ASP A 112 17.03 9.26 -5.41
CA ASP A 112 17.08 9.98 -4.15
C ASP A 112 15.67 10.04 -3.56
N ALA A 113 15.54 9.81 -2.26
CA ALA A 113 14.24 9.74 -1.62
C ALA A 113 14.32 10.03 -0.13
N SER A 114 13.33 10.76 0.38
CA SER A 114 13.12 10.96 1.81
C SER A 114 11.87 10.22 2.26
N ILE A 115 12.03 9.33 3.24
CA ILE A 115 10.95 8.53 3.79
C ILE A 115 10.30 9.26 4.97
N ASN A 116 8.97 9.33 4.92
CA ASN A 116 8.13 9.72 6.04
C ASN A 116 7.80 8.49 6.89
N GLU A 117 8.46 8.38 8.04
CA GLU A 117 8.29 7.24 8.96
C GLU A 117 6.86 7.12 9.50
N HIS A 118 6.13 8.23 9.62
CA HIS A 118 4.75 8.20 10.08
C HIS A 118 3.83 7.56 9.02
N ILE A 119 3.97 7.96 7.75
CA ILE A 119 3.22 7.34 6.65
C ILE A 119 3.63 5.89 6.42
N ASN A 120 4.93 5.55 6.57
CA ASN A 120 5.39 4.17 6.47
C ASN A 120 4.71 3.28 7.52
N GLN A 121 4.62 3.74 8.77
CA GLN A 121 3.87 3.04 9.81
C GLN A 121 2.38 2.92 9.49
N MET A 122 1.74 3.97 8.98
CA MET A 122 0.33 3.89 8.55
C MET A 122 0.11 2.83 7.47
N ARG A 123 1.06 2.66 6.53
CA ARG A 123 0.99 1.61 5.52
C ARG A 123 1.11 0.21 6.13
N LEU A 124 2.02 0.03 7.09
CA LEU A 124 2.19 -1.23 7.81
C LEU A 124 0.94 -1.56 8.64
N SER A 125 0.38 -0.55 9.33
CA SER A 125 -0.90 -0.62 10.04
C SER A 125 -2.03 -1.05 9.10
N ALA A 126 -2.13 -0.43 7.91
CA ALA A 126 -3.15 -0.78 6.92
C ALA A 126 -3.06 -2.24 6.49
N THR A 127 -1.86 -2.71 6.13
CA THR A 127 -1.68 -4.12 5.75
C THR A 127 -1.97 -5.07 6.89
N LYS A 128 -1.58 -4.74 8.14
CA LYS A 128 -1.91 -5.55 9.32
C LYS A 128 -3.43 -5.59 9.57
N ALA A 129 -4.10 -4.45 9.50
CA ALA A 129 -5.53 -4.35 9.76
C ALA A 129 -6.34 -5.25 8.82
N VAL A 130 -6.03 -5.23 7.52
CA VAL A 130 -6.69 -6.11 6.53
C VAL A 130 -6.55 -7.60 6.89
N MET A 131 -5.48 -7.97 7.57
CA MET A 131 -5.18 -9.35 7.93
C MET A 131 -5.86 -9.79 9.23
N GLU A 132 -5.96 -8.90 10.20
CA GLU A 132 -6.44 -9.24 11.54
C GLU A 132 -7.96 -9.09 11.69
N ARG A 133 -8.61 -8.28 10.84
CA ARG A 133 -10.01 -7.89 11.00
C ARG A 133 -10.69 -7.58 9.68
N ARG A 134 -12.02 -7.62 9.69
CA ARG A 134 -12.86 -7.36 8.50
C ARG A 134 -13.46 -5.96 8.45
N ASP A 135 -13.57 -5.29 9.58
CA ASP A 135 -14.10 -3.92 9.65
C ASP A 135 -13.05 -2.87 9.29
N VAL A 136 -12.53 -2.97 8.06
CA VAL A 136 -11.43 -2.17 7.54
C VAL A 136 -11.90 -1.28 6.40
N VAL A 137 -11.57 0.02 6.49
CA VAL A 137 -11.72 0.98 5.39
C VAL A 137 -10.37 1.61 5.13
N ILE A 138 -9.78 1.34 3.97
CA ILE A 138 -8.48 1.90 3.59
C ILE A 138 -8.69 3.07 2.64
N VAL A 139 -8.20 4.24 2.99
CA VAL A 139 -8.09 5.37 2.06
C VAL A 139 -6.72 5.33 1.41
N ALA A 140 -6.69 5.15 0.09
CA ALA A 140 -5.47 4.87 -0.66
C ALA A 140 -5.29 5.78 -1.88
N SER A 141 -4.04 6.03 -2.24
CA SER A 141 -3.70 6.60 -3.55
C SER A 141 -3.39 5.50 -4.56
N VAL A 142 -2.95 5.87 -5.77
CA VAL A 142 -2.36 4.92 -6.73
C VAL A 142 -1.20 4.10 -6.18
N SER A 143 -0.65 4.44 -5.00
CA SER A 143 0.28 3.55 -4.31
C SER A 143 -0.29 2.14 -4.04
N ALA A 144 -1.61 1.96 -4.01
CA ALA A 144 -2.23 0.65 -3.83
C ALA A 144 -1.97 -0.33 -5.00
N ILE A 145 -1.62 0.18 -6.19
CA ILE A 145 -1.30 -0.64 -7.37
C ILE A 145 0.20 -0.85 -7.57
N TYR A 146 1.04 -0.36 -6.67
CA TYR A 146 2.50 -0.59 -6.70
C TYR A 146 2.87 -1.83 -5.89
N GLY A 147 4.00 -2.43 -6.28
CA GLY A 147 4.51 -3.65 -5.68
C GLY A 147 4.74 -3.54 -4.17
N LEU A 148 4.30 -4.55 -3.44
CA LEU A 148 4.60 -4.90 -2.05
C LEU A 148 5.25 -6.27 -2.04
N GLY A 149 5.78 -6.70 -0.89
CA GLY A 149 6.15 -8.10 -0.74
C GLY A 149 4.93 -9.01 -0.80
N ASP A 150 5.20 -10.27 -1.08
CA ASP A 150 4.17 -11.30 -1.11
C ASP A 150 3.50 -11.44 0.27
N PRO A 151 2.16 -11.37 0.35
CA PRO A 151 1.45 -11.42 1.62
C PRO A 151 1.76 -12.72 2.36
N LYS A 152 1.72 -13.89 1.70
CA LYS A 152 1.99 -15.21 2.31
C LYS A 152 3.38 -15.24 2.95
N ARG A 153 4.37 -14.65 2.31
CA ARG A 153 5.74 -14.56 2.86
C ARG A 153 5.85 -13.56 3.99
N TYR A 154 5.24 -12.40 3.84
CA TYR A 154 5.17 -11.41 4.90
C TYR A 154 4.59 -12.02 6.19
N PHE A 155 3.56 -12.85 6.05
CA PHE A 155 2.99 -13.62 7.15
C PHE A 155 3.92 -14.67 7.73
N GLN A 156 4.67 -15.42 6.92
CA GLN A 156 5.59 -16.45 7.43
C GLN A 156 6.69 -15.88 8.32
N MET A 157 7.01 -14.59 8.16
CA MET A 157 8.05 -13.91 8.93
C MET A 157 7.57 -13.47 10.33
N VAL A 158 6.27 -13.29 10.56
CA VAL A 158 5.76 -12.70 11.81
C VAL A 158 6.17 -13.52 13.04
N ILE A 159 6.40 -12.82 14.15
CA ILE A 159 6.69 -13.45 15.45
C ILE A 159 5.40 -13.42 16.25
N HIS A 160 4.82 -14.59 16.49
CA HIS A 160 3.78 -14.77 17.48
C HIS A 160 4.42 -15.07 18.83
N LEU A 161 3.87 -14.47 19.88
CA LEU A 161 4.30 -14.65 21.26
C LEU A 161 3.08 -15.02 22.09
N ASP A 162 3.15 -16.11 22.84
CA ASP A 162 2.14 -16.51 23.82
C ASP A 162 2.76 -16.56 25.23
N ARG A 163 2.03 -16.10 26.22
CA ARG A 163 2.49 -16.19 27.62
C ARG A 163 2.60 -17.65 28.02
N GLY A 164 3.73 -18.03 28.61
CA GLY A 164 4.08 -19.42 28.94
C GLY A 164 4.76 -20.18 27.79
N GLU A 165 4.99 -19.56 26.64
CA GLU A 165 5.73 -20.18 25.54
C GLU A 165 7.21 -20.34 25.89
N PRO A 166 7.81 -21.53 25.66
CA PRO A 166 9.23 -21.73 25.87
C PRO A 166 10.03 -21.05 24.75
N ILE A 167 10.72 -19.96 25.07
CA ILE A 167 11.60 -19.26 24.14
C ILE A 167 12.86 -18.77 24.84
N ASN A 168 14.01 -18.99 24.22
CA ASN A 168 15.27 -18.41 24.69
C ASN A 168 15.43 -16.98 24.16
N GLN A 169 15.96 -16.09 24.99
CA GLN A 169 16.25 -14.70 24.65
C GLN A 169 17.04 -14.53 23.33
N ARG A 170 18.09 -15.33 23.10
CA ARG A 170 18.93 -15.25 21.89
C ARG A 170 18.15 -15.60 20.63
N THR A 171 17.21 -16.54 20.73
CA THR A 171 16.32 -16.92 19.62
C THR A 171 15.41 -15.75 19.26
N LEU A 172 14.80 -15.11 20.26
CA LEU A 172 13.92 -13.96 20.04
C LEU A 172 14.67 -12.78 19.42
N ILE A 173 15.87 -12.46 19.91
CA ILE A 173 16.76 -11.43 19.35
C ILE A 173 17.09 -11.73 17.87
N ARG A 174 17.44 -12.98 17.54
CA ARG A 174 17.72 -13.38 16.16
C ARG A 174 16.49 -13.19 15.26
N ARG A 175 15.29 -13.61 15.72
CA ARG A 175 14.06 -13.42 14.95
C ARG A 175 13.71 -11.95 14.75
N LEU A 176 13.95 -11.08 15.75
CA LEU A 176 13.76 -9.63 15.60
C LEU A 176 14.72 -9.05 14.54
N ALA A 177 15.97 -9.52 14.51
CA ALA A 177 16.92 -9.13 13.46
C ALA A 177 16.49 -9.63 12.07
N GLU A 178 15.93 -10.85 11.95
CA GLU A 178 15.34 -11.37 10.71
C GLU A 178 14.14 -10.53 10.23
N LEU A 179 13.40 -9.92 11.15
CA LEU A 179 12.36 -8.93 10.86
C LEU A 179 12.90 -7.52 10.52
N GLN A 180 14.22 -7.37 10.44
CA GLN A 180 14.96 -6.12 10.22
C GLN A 180 14.79 -5.07 11.33
N TYR A 181 14.49 -5.50 12.56
CA TYR A 181 14.52 -4.58 13.69
C TYR A 181 15.95 -4.32 14.15
N GLU A 182 16.22 -3.08 14.54
CA GLU A 182 17.53 -2.65 15.00
C GLU A 182 17.63 -2.80 16.53
N ARG A 183 18.79 -3.27 17.03
CA ARG A 183 19.06 -3.24 18.46
C ARG A 183 19.64 -1.89 18.85
N ASN A 184 18.93 -1.13 19.69
CA ASN A 184 19.44 0.15 20.20
C ASN A 184 18.90 0.44 21.61
N GLU A 185 19.80 0.63 22.58
CA GLU A 185 19.42 0.85 23.99
C GLU A 185 19.12 2.32 24.31
N ALA A 186 19.73 3.25 23.55
CA ALA A 186 19.67 4.68 23.79
C ALA A 186 18.50 5.33 23.02
N ASP A 187 18.36 4.99 21.73
CA ASP A 187 17.33 5.53 20.85
C ASP A 187 16.20 4.50 20.65
N PHE A 188 15.18 4.54 21.52
CA PHE A 188 14.04 3.62 21.46
C PHE A 188 12.89 4.22 20.63
N ARG A 189 12.95 3.98 19.32
CA ARG A 189 11.94 4.40 18.33
C ARG A 189 11.33 3.20 17.62
N ARG A 190 10.34 3.42 16.74
CA ARG A 190 9.71 2.34 15.96
C ARG A 190 10.75 1.51 15.22
N SER A 191 10.50 0.21 15.12
CA SER A 191 11.39 -0.78 14.52
C SER A 191 12.71 -1.01 15.28
N VAL A 192 12.78 -0.58 16.53
CA VAL A 192 13.92 -0.83 17.44
C VAL A 192 13.49 -1.77 18.56
N TYR A 193 14.43 -2.59 19.01
CA TYR A 193 14.33 -3.30 20.27
C TYR A 193 15.53 -3.04 21.18
N ARG A 194 15.32 -3.19 22.49
CA ARG A 194 16.36 -3.11 23.52
C ARG A 194 16.24 -4.28 24.49
N VAL A 195 17.35 -4.65 25.10
CA VAL A 195 17.43 -5.80 26.00
C VAL A 195 18.00 -5.34 27.34
N ARG A 196 17.30 -5.60 28.44
CA ARG A 196 17.72 -5.23 29.81
C ARG A 196 17.49 -6.41 30.74
N GLY A 197 18.54 -7.19 31.01
CA GLY A 197 18.40 -8.45 31.75
C GLY A 197 17.47 -9.40 31.00
N ASP A 198 16.40 -9.85 31.64
CA ASP A 198 15.40 -10.75 31.06
C ASP A 198 14.23 -10.02 30.36
N VAL A 199 14.31 -8.70 30.26
CA VAL A 199 13.29 -7.87 29.61
C VAL A 199 13.74 -7.49 28.20
N ILE A 200 12.89 -7.77 27.21
CA ILE A 200 13.04 -7.29 25.83
C ILE A 200 11.90 -6.32 25.55
N ASP A 201 12.24 -5.05 25.32
CA ASP A 201 11.28 -4.07 24.83
C ASP A 201 11.42 -3.96 23.31
N VAL A 202 10.32 -4.05 22.58
CA VAL A 202 10.24 -3.89 21.13
C VAL A 202 9.25 -2.78 20.83
N PHE A 203 9.60 -1.84 19.96
CA PHE A 203 8.63 -0.88 19.42
C PHE A 203 8.21 -1.33 18.02
N PRO A 204 7.02 -1.95 17.85
CA PRO A 204 6.58 -2.49 16.56
C PRO A 204 6.53 -1.41 15.46
N ALA A 205 6.92 -1.79 14.25
CA ALA A 205 6.98 -0.88 13.11
C ALA A 205 5.59 -0.37 12.65
N ASP A 206 4.56 -1.20 12.86
CA ASP A 206 3.15 -0.88 12.57
C ASP A 206 2.45 -0.10 13.70
N SER A 207 3.06 0.02 14.88
CA SER A 207 2.41 0.59 16.05
C SER A 207 2.35 2.12 16.01
N GLU A 208 1.17 2.69 16.25
CA GLU A 208 1.01 4.13 16.33
C GLU A 208 1.74 4.71 17.55
N LYS A 209 1.56 4.12 18.73
CA LYS A 209 2.01 4.71 20.01
C LYS A 209 2.55 3.71 21.03
N GLU A 210 2.27 2.41 20.88
CA GLU A 210 2.50 1.44 21.94
C GLU A 210 3.71 0.57 21.64
N ALA A 211 4.60 0.41 22.60
CA ALA A 211 5.66 -0.57 22.56
C ALA A 211 5.24 -1.85 23.30
N LEU A 212 5.87 -2.97 22.95
CA LEU A 212 5.65 -4.27 23.58
C LEU A 212 6.84 -4.59 24.48
N ARG A 213 6.58 -4.88 25.75
CA ARG A 213 7.53 -5.43 26.71
C ARG A 213 7.30 -6.94 26.83
N ILE A 214 8.37 -7.70 26.68
CA ILE A 214 8.42 -9.15 26.78
C ILE A 214 9.32 -9.48 27.98
N GLU A 215 8.73 -9.98 29.06
CA GLU A 215 9.46 -10.39 30.25
C GLU A 215 9.66 -11.90 30.21
N LEU A 216 10.92 -12.34 30.31
CA LEU A 216 11.29 -13.76 30.33
C LEU A 216 11.59 -14.22 31.76
N PHE A 217 11.25 -15.47 32.07
CA PHE A 217 11.74 -16.16 33.26
C PHE A 217 12.53 -17.40 32.81
N GLY A 218 13.86 -17.26 32.75
CA GLY A 218 14.73 -18.28 32.17
C GLY A 218 14.52 -18.44 30.65
N ASN A 219 13.83 -19.50 30.23
CA ASN A 219 13.54 -19.80 28.82
C ASN A 219 12.03 -19.81 28.53
N GLU A 220 11.25 -19.02 29.26
CA GLU A 220 9.78 -18.97 29.14
C GLU A 220 9.31 -17.51 29.15
N ILE A 221 8.28 -17.18 28.36
CA ILE A 221 7.63 -15.87 28.40
C ILE A 221 6.77 -15.78 29.66
N GLU A 222 7.21 -15.00 30.65
CA GLU A 222 6.46 -14.76 31.89
C GLU A 222 5.31 -13.78 31.66
N SER A 223 5.55 -12.69 30.95
CA SER A 223 4.53 -11.67 30.69
C SER A 223 4.73 -10.90 29.38
N LEU A 224 3.62 -10.41 28.83
CA LEU A 224 3.58 -9.55 27.65
C LEU A 224 2.76 -8.29 28.00
N LYS A 225 3.37 -7.11 27.85
CA LYS A 225 2.77 -5.83 28.25
C LYS A 225 2.89 -4.80 27.15
N TYR A 226 1.80 -4.13 26.83
CA TYR A 226 1.87 -2.89 26.05
C TYR A 226 2.13 -1.71 26.97
N PHE A 227 3.04 -0.83 26.58
CA PHE A 227 3.45 0.33 27.36
C PHE A 227 3.71 1.54 26.47
N ASP A 228 3.64 2.74 27.05
CA ASP A 228 4.00 3.99 26.37
C ASP A 228 5.55 4.09 26.29
N PRO A 229 6.14 4.16 25.09
CA PRO A 229 7.60 4.18 24.91
C PRO A 229 8.26 5.48 25.41
N LEU A 230 7.50 6.56 25.57
CA LEU A 230 7.99 7.86 26.06
C LEU A 230 7.95 7.93 27.59
N THR A 231 6.86 7.51 28.22
CA THR A 231 6.68 7.61 29.68
C THR A 231 7.11 6.35 30.43
N GLY A 232 7.10 5.19 29.77
CA GLY A 232 7.32 3.88 30.38
C GLY A 232 6.10 3.31 31.11
N GLU A 233 4.96 4.01 31.09
CA GLU A 233 3.72 3.57 31.74
C GLU A 233 3.16 2.32 31.05
N VAL A 234 2.87 1.29 31.84
CA VAL A 234 2.22 0.07 31.35
C VAL A 234 0.74 0.38 31.09
N ILE A 235 0.30 0.16 29.86
CA ILE A 235 -1.07 0.40 29.41
C ILE A 235 -1.93 -0.82 29.71
N ARG A 236 -1.45 -2.03 29.34
CA ARG A 236 -2.17 -3.29 29.53
C ARG A 236 -1.27 -4.51 29.46
N ASP A 237 -1.63 -5.55 30.22
CA ASP A 237 -1.14 -6.91 30.03
C ASP A 237 -1.96 -7.64 28.95
N VAL A 238 -1.30 -8.46 28.14
CA VAL A 238 -1.94 -9.27 27.11
C VAL A 238 -1.48 -10.73 27.19
N PRO A 239 -2.33 -11.71 26.87
CA PRO A 239 -1.91 -13.11 26.82
C PRO A 239 -1.03 -13.39 25.59
N ARG A 240 -1.23 -12.64 24.50
CA ARG A 240 -0.57 -12.83 23.21
C ARG A 240 -0.20 -11.52 22.58
N ALA A 241 0.88 -11.53 21.82
CA ALA A 241 1.30 -10.42 20.97
C ALA A 241 1.88 -10.93 19.66
N THR A 242 1.74 -10.13 18.60
CA THR A 242 2.35 -10.41 17.29
C THR A 242 3.25 -9.24 16.90
N ILE A 243 4.46 -9.55 16.44
CA ILE A 243 5.41 -8.56 15.91
C ILE A 243 5.54 -8.79 14.40
N TYR A 244 5.22 -7.74 13.64
CA TYR A 244 5.27 -7.73 12.18
C TYR A 244 6.62 -7.22 11.65
N PRO A 245 7.06 -7.64 10.45
CA PRO A 245 8.28 -7.14 9.83
C PRO A 245 8.31 -5.62 9.66
N LYS A 246 9.51 -5.02 9.75
CA LYS A 246 9.75 -3.57 9.59
C LYS A 246 9.37 -3.04 8.20
N SER A 247 9.37 -3.89 7.18
CA SER A 247 9.17 -3.51 5.79
C SER A 247 8.37 -4.57 5.05
N HIS A 248 7.58 -4.15 4.04
CA HIS A 248 6.88 -5.07 3.15
C HIS A 248 7.83 -5.91 2.30
N TYR A 249 9.11 -5.55 2.15
CA TYR A 249 10.07 -6.29 1.31
C TYR A 249 10.97 -7.26 2.08
N VAL A 250 10.68 -7.52 3.36
CA VAL A 250 11.44 -8.50 4.14
C VAL A 250 11.22 -9.90 3.56
N THR A 251 12.31 -10.66 3.41
CA THR A 251 12.29 -12.04 2.91
C THR A 251 13.36 -12.88 3.60
N SER A 252 13.29 -14.21 3.45
CA SER A 252 14.22 -15.13 4.11
C SER A 252 15.59 -15.16 3.42
N ARG A 253 16.64 -15.49 4.19
CA ARG A 253 18.01 -15.64 3.67
C ARG A 253 18.10 -16.67 2.55
N ASP A 254 17.43 -17.81 2.69
CA ASP A 254 17.39 -18.85 1.66
C ASP A 254 16.81 -18.33 0.34
N ARG A 255 15.83 -17.43 0.41
CA ARG A 255 15.24 -16.85 -0.79
C ARG A 255 16.19 -15.86 -1.46
N ILE A 256 16.91 -15.07 -0.67
CA ILE A 256 17.91 -14.14 -1.20
C ILE A 256 18.99 -14.91 -1.95
N LEU A 257 19.50 -16.00 -1.38
CA LEU A 257 20.51 -16.84 -2.03
C LEU A 257 19.99 -17.46 -3.33
N LYS A 258 18.74 -17.93 -3.37
CA LYS A 258 18.11 -18.41 -4.62
C LYS A 258 17.96 -17.28 -5.65
N ALA A 259 17.56 -16.09 -5.21
CA ALA A 259 17.43 -14.94 -6.10
C ALA A 259 18.77 -14.54 -6.72
N VAL A 260 19.87 -14.61 -5.94
CA VAL A 260 21.22 -14.34 -6.43
C VAL A 260 21.60 -15.26 -7.59
N GLU A 261 21.25 -16.55 -7.54
CA GLU A 261 21.53 -17.47 -8.65
C GLU A 261 20.76 -17.07 -9.92
N PHE A 262 19.48 -16.71 -9.81
CA PHE A 262 18.71 -16.21 -10.96
C PHE A 262 19.26 -14.88 -11.51
N ILE A 263 19.74 -13.99 -10.64
CA ILE A 263 20.37 -12.73 -11.06
C ILE A 263 21.65 -13.02 -11.86
N LYS A 264 22.48 -13.95 -11.41
CA LYS A 264 23.70 -14.36 -12.13
C LYS A 264 23.38 -14.95 -13.50
N GLU A 265 22.37 -15.83 -13.58
CA GLU A 265 21.94 -16.43 -14.84
C GLU A 265 21.48 -15.36 -15.84
N GLU A 266 20.58 -14.45 -15.43
CA GLU A 266 20.10 -13.37 -16.30
C GLU A 266 21.20 -12.38 -16.68
N LEU A 267 22.15 -12.12 -15.77
CA LEU A 267 23.33 -11.30 -16.05
C LEU A 267 24.18 -11.89 -17.18
N VAL A 268 24.51 -13.19 -17.11
CA VAL A 268 25.32 -13.86 -18.14
C VAL A 268 24.63 -13.76 -19.51
N THR A 269 23.33 -14.07 -19.57
CA THR A 269 22.56 -13.96 -20.82
C THR A 269 22.56 -12.53 -21.35
N ARG A 270 22.30 -11.55 -20.49
CA ARG A 270 22.21 -10.14 -20.91
C ARG A 270 23.55 -9.57 -21.36
N LEU A 271 24.65 -9.97 -20.74
CA LEU A 271 26.00 -9.55 -21.17
C LEU A 271 26.36 -10.12 -22.54
N ASP A 272 26.02 -11.38 -22.82
CA ASP A 272 26.23 -12.00 -24.14
C ASP A 272 25.44 -11.26 -25.24
N GLU A 273 24.17 -10.90 -24.98
CA GLU A 273 23.36 -10.08 -25.90
C GLU A 273 24.02 -8.72 -26.19
N LEU A 274 24.38 -7.96 -25.14
CA LEU A 274 24.98 -6.64 -25.29
C LEU A 274 26.34 -6.71 -26.02
N ASN A 275 27.17 -7.71 -25.72
CA ASN A 275 28.45 -7.90 -26.40
C ASN A 275 28.29 -8.25 -27.89
N LYS A 276 27.32 -9.11 -28.24
CA LYS A 276 26.99 -9.42 -29.65
C LYS A 276 26.50 -8.20 -30.43
N GLU A 277 25.83 -7.27 -29.76
CA GLU A 277 25.39 -5.99 -30.32
C GLU A 277 26.51 -4.91 -30.34
N ASN A 278 27.74 -5.23 -29.92
CA ASN A 278 28.85 -4.28 -29.72
C ASN A 278 28.55 -3.14 -28.73
N ARG A 279 27.67 -3.38 -27.74
CA ARG A 279 27.27 -2.43 -26.70
C ARG A 279 28.12 -2.59 -25.45
N LEU A 280 29.43 -2.40 -25.63
CA LEU A 280 30.46 -2.76 -24.64
C LEU A 280 30.38 -1.89 -23.36
N VAL A 281 30.01 -0.61 -23.48
CA VAL A 281 29.89 0.31 -22.34
C VAL A 281 28.70 -0.09 -21.46
N GLU A 282 27.57 -0.43 -22.08
CA GLU A 282 26.40 -0.92 -21.38
C GLU A 282 26.66 -2.26 -20.70
N ALA A 283 27.38 -3.17 -21.37
CA ALA A 283 27.77 -4.46 -20.78
C ALA A 283 28.64 -4.27 -19.53
N GLN A 284 29.70 -3.45 -19.64
CA GLN A 284 30.59 -3.17 -18.51
C GLN A 284 29.85 -2.51 -17.33
N ARG A 285 28.96 -1.56 -17.62
CA ARG A 285 28.14 -0.87 -16.62
C ARG A 285 27.21 -1.85 -15.89
N LEU A 286 26.53 -2.71 -16.65
CA LEU A 286 25.59 -3.68 -16.11
C LEU A 286 26.30 -4.70 -15.22
N GLU A 287 27.45 -5.20 -15.67
CA GLU A 287 28.27 -6.16 -14.94
C GLU A 287 28.72 -5.58 -13.59
N GLN A 288 29.38 -4.42 -13.60
CA GLN A 288 29.90 -3.80 -12.37
C GLN A 288 28.79 -3.58 -11.32
N ARG A 289 27.66 -3.01 -11.74
CA ARG A 289 26.55 -2.72 -10.84
C ARG A 289 25.91 -4.00 -10.30
N THR A 290 25.66 -4.97 -11.17
CA THR A 290 24.96 -6.20 -10.76
C THR A 290 25.83 -7.05 -9.84
N LEU A 291 27.15 -7.13 -10.07
CA LEU A 291 28.07 -7.83 -9.19
C LEU A 291 28.15 -7.19 -7.80
N TYR A 292 28.17 -5.85 -7.73
CA TYR A 292 28.09 -5.14 -6.45
C TYR A 292 26.77 -5.44 -5.71
N ASP A 293 25.64 -5.38 -6.42
CA ASP A 293 24.34 -5.70 -5.82
C ASP A 293 24.29 -7.16 -5.32
N ILE A 294 24.90 -8.12 -6.04
CA ILE A 294 25.03 -9.52 -5.62
C ILE A 294 25.85 -9.65 -4.33
N GLU A 295 27.01 -9.00 -4.25
CA GLU A 295 27.87 -9.03 -3.05
C GLU A 295 27.11 -8.51 -1.83
N MET A 296 26.42 -7.38 -1.97
CA MET A 296 25.61 -6.80 -0.90
C MET A 296 24.46 -7.72 -0.46
N LEU A 297 23.79 -8.39 -1.41
CA LEU A 297 22.75 -9.37 -1.10
C LEU A 297 23.30 -10.59 -0.35
N GLN A 298 24.50 -11.07 -0.68
CA GLN A 298 25.10 -12.24 -0.03
C GLN A 298 25.59 -11.94 1.39
N GLU A 299 26.21 -10.78 1.59
CA GLU A 299 26.80 -10.38 2.88
C GLU A 299 25.75 -9.81 3.85
N LEU A 300 24.90 -8.90 3.38
CA LEU A 300 23.97 -8.15 4.23
C LEU A 300 22.52 -8.63 4.12
N GLY A 301 22.18 -9.43 3.10
CA GLY A 301 20.81 -9.82 2.82
C GLY A 301 19.95 -8.69 2.21
N PHE A 302 20.56 -7.57 1.82
CA PHE A 302 19.89 -6.42 1.23
C PHE A 302 20.87 -5.60 0.38
N CYS A 303 20.35 -4.96 -0.68
CA CYS A 303 21.08 -3.98 -1.48
C CYS A 303 20.20 -2.76 -1.78
N THR A 304 20.82 -1.62 -2.08
CA THR A 304 20.08 -0.42 -2.46
C THR A 304 19.38 -0.64 -3.81
N GLY A 305 18.05 -0.49 -3.83
CA GLY A 305 17.29 -0.76 -5.05
C GLY A 305 16.90 -2.24 -5.22
N ILE A 306 16.90 -3.02 -4.13
CA ILE A 306 16.49 -4.44 -4.11
C ILE A 306 15.15 -4.69 -4.81
N GLU A 307 14.25 -3.71 -4.86
CA GLU A 307 12.96 -3.82 -5.54
C GLU A 307 13.10 -4.13 -7.04
N ASN A 308 14.23 -3.79 -7.66
CA ASN A 308 14.51 -4.13 -9.06
C ASN A 308 14.70 -5.64 -9.28
N TYR A 309 14.92 -6.41 -8.22
CA TYR A 309 15.00 -7.87 -8.23
C TYR A 309 13.73 -8.53 -7.67
N SER A 310 12.66 -7.76 -7.43
CA SER A 310 11.46 -8.22 -6.71
C SER A 310 10.82 -9.48 -7.30
N ARG A 311 10.83 -9.67 -8.64
CA ARG A 311 10.35 -10.93 -9.25
C ARG A 311 11.10 -12.13 -8.68
N PHE A 312 12.44 -12.12 -8.70
CA PHE A 312 13.26 -13.21 -8.15
C PHE A 312 13.10 -13.40 -6.65
N LEU A 313 12.68 -12.36 -5.94
CA LEU A 313 12.36 -12.39 -4.51
C LEU A 313 10.93 -12.87 -4.21
N SER A 314 10.13 -13.21 -5.23
CA SER A 314 8.72 -13.64 -5.14
C SER A 314 8.47 -14.91 -5.96
N ASP A 315 7.30 -15.54 -5.84
CA ASP A 315 6.94 -16.72 -6.66
C ASP A 315 6.31 -16.36 -8.02
N ARG A 316 6.42 -15.09 -8.43
CA ARG A 316 5.86 -14.59 -9.68
C ARG A 316 6.64 -15.08 -10.90
N GLN A 317 5.90 -15.37 -11.96
CA GLN A 317 6.45 -15.72 -13.27
C GLN A 317 6.83 -14.47 -14.07
N PRO A 318 7.71 -14.59 -15.09
CA PRO A 318 8.02 -13.48 -15.99
C PRO A 318 6.77 -12.82 -16.56
N GLY A 319 6.71 -11.48 -16.49
CA GLY A 319 5.56 -10.69 -16.95
C GLY A 319 4.41 -10.55 -15.96
N GLU A 320 4.34 -11.35 -14.89
CA GLU A 320 3.37 -11.14 -13.81
C GLU A 320 3.72 -9.88 -12.99
N PRO A 321 2.72 -9.12 -12.51
CA PRO A 321 2.99 -7.99 -11.64
C PRO A 321 3.47 -8.45 -10.25
N PRO A 322 4.22 -7.60 -9.52
CA PRO A 322 4.48 -7.85 -8.12
C PRO A 322 3.15 -7.85 -7.34
N PRO A 323 3.06 -8.55 -6.20
CA PRO A 323 1.94 -8.41 -5.28
C PRO A 323 1.69 -6.95 -4.94
N THR A 324 0.46 -6.53 -4.78
CA THR A 324 0.05 -5.16 -4.49
C THR A 324 -0.86 -5.14 -3.26
N LEU A 325 -1.37 -3.97 -2.87
CA LEU A 325 -2.35 -3.91 -1.78
C LEU A 325 -3.59 -4.77 -2.09
N TYR A 326 -3.99 -4.88 -3.36
CA TYR A 326 -5.13 -5.69 -3.77
C TYR A 326 -4.97 -7.18 -3.48
N ASP A 327 -3.74 -7.70 -3.48
CA ASP A 327 -3.46 -9.11 -3.12
C ASP A 327 -3.57 -9.36 -1.59
N TYR A 328 -3.64 -8.29 -0.78
CA TYR A 328 -3.83 -8.38 0.67
C TYR A 328 -5.32 -8.31 1.04
N LEU A 329 -6.14 -7.67 0.20
CA LEU A 329 -7.56 -7.44 0.46
C LEU A 329 -8.35 -8.74 0.46
N ALA A 330 -9.45 -8.77 1.20
CA ALA A 330 -10.41 -9.87 1.11
C ALA A 330 -11.10 -9.86 -0.27
N ASP A 331 -11.47 -11.03 -0.79
CA ASP A 331 -12.08 -11.19 -2.12
C ASP A 331 -13.38 -10.38 -2.30
N ASP A 332 -14.11 -10.13 -1.22
CA ASP A 332 -15.33 -9.33 -1.20
C ASP A 332 -15.10 -7.86 -0.84
N THR A 333 -13.88 -7.35 -0.89
CA THR A 333 -13.62 -5.92 -0.64
C THR A 333 -14.31 -5.04 -1.69
N LEU A 334 -14.95 -3.96 -1.25
CA LEU A 334 -15.58 -2.97 -2.12
C LEU A 334 -14.58 -1.88 -2.51
N VAL A 335 -14.52 -1.56 -3.79
CA VAL A 335 -13.64 -0.51 -4.29
C VAL A 335 -14.45 0.74 -4.64
N PHE A 336 -14.19 1.82 -3.92
CA PHE A 336 -14.70 3.15 -4.28
C PHE A 336 -13.61 3.92 -5.00
N ILE A 337 -13.95 4.58 -6.10
CA ILE A 337 -13.03 5.42 -6.85
C ILE A 337 -13.55 6.85 -6.80
N ASP A 338 -13.00 7.66 -5.90
CA ASP A 338 -13.37 9.06 -5.75
C ASP A 338 -12.75 9.92 -6.85
N GLU A 339 -13.52 10.93 -7.29
CA GLU A 339 -13.25 11.69 -8.51
C GLU A 339 -12.82 10.79 -9.67
N SER A 340 -13.63 9.76 -9.96
CA SER A 340 -13.29 8.67 -10.88
C SER A 340 -12.80 9.13 -12.25
N HIS A 341 -13.31 10.26 -12.72
CA HIS A 341 -12.96 10.86 -14.00
C HIS A 341 -11.50 11.34 -14.07
N VAL A 342 -10.85 11.53 -12.92
CA VAL A 342 -9.40 11.82 -12.79
C VAL A 342 -8.64 10.58 -12.32
N SER A 343 -9.17 9.87 -11.32
CA SER A 343 -8.50 8.71 -10.70
C SER A 343 -8.27 7.55 -11.68
N LEU A 344 -9.23 7.25 -12.56
CA LEU A 344 -9.10 6.15 -13.53
C LEU A 344 -8.05 6.42 -14.62
N PRO A 345 -8.01 7.60 -15.29
CA PRO A 345 -6.90 7.94 -16.17
C PRO A 345 -5.53 7.87 -15.49
N GLN A 346 -5.42 8.33 -14.25
CA GLN A 346 -4.18 8.28 -13.49
C GLN A 346 -3.74 6.82 -13.26
N LEU A 347 -4.64 5.94 -12.80
CA LEU A 347 -4.38 4.50 -12.62
C LEU A 347 -3.84 3.88 -13.92
N GLY A 348 -4.49 4.16 -15.06
CA GLY A 348 -4.06 3.65 -16.36
C GLY A 348 -2.72 4.22 -16.87
N GLY A 349 -2.31 5.38 -16.38
CA GLY A 349 -1.07 6.05 -16.77
C GLY A 349 0.18 5.53 -16.04
N MET A 350 0.05 5.00 -14.82
CA MET A 350 1.19 4.65 -13.95
C MET A 350 2.12 3.62 -14.59
N PHE A 351 1.57 2.54 -15.17
CA PHE A 351 2.37 1.50 -15.82
C PHE A 351 3.17 2.02 -17.02
N ARG A 352 2.57 2.85 -17.87
CA ARG A 352 3.24 3.34 -19.10
C ARG A 352 4.44 4.21 -18.77
N GLY A 353 4.30 5.11 -17.79
CA GLY A 353 5.38 5.97 -17.33
C GLY A 353 6.53 5.16 -16.72
N ASP A 354 6.20 4.21 -15.85
CA ASP A 354 7.22 3.35 -15.22
C ASP A 354 7.95 2.47 -16.24
N ARG A 355 7.20 1.82 -17.15
CA ARG A 355 7.76 0.97 -18.21
C ARG A 355 8.69 1.76 -19.11
N SER A 356 8.29 2.95 -19.57
CA SER A 356 9.14 3.77 -20.45
C SER A 356 10.46 4.14 -19.78
N ARG A 357 10.41 4.59 -18.51
CA ARG A 357 11.61 4.96 -17.75
C ARG A 357 12.55 3.78 -17.56
N LYS A 358 12.01 2.62 -17.16
CA LYS A 358 12.82 1.43 -16.90
C LYS A 358 13.36 0.78 -18.17
N GLN A 359 12.61 0.85 -19.27
CA GLN A 359 13.10 0.35 -20.56
C GLN A 359 14.40 1.07 -20.94
N THR A 360 14.45 2.39 -20.79
CA THR A 360 15.69 3.15 -21.02
C THR A 360 16.83 2.72 -20.09
N LEU A 361 16.57 2.44 -18.82
CA LEU A 361 17.62 1.92 -17.91
C LEU A 361 18.15 0.55 -18.35
N VAL A 362 17.27 -0.36 -18.79
CA VAL A 362 17.64 -1.70 -19.26
C VAL A 362 18.36 -1.65 -20.59
N ASP A 363 17.87 -0.82 -21.51
CA ASP A 363 18.48 -0.63 -22.81
C ASP A 363 19.90 -0.16 -22.62
N TYR A 364 20.15 0.84 -21.76
CA TYR A 364 21.48 1.39 -21.53
C TYR A 364 22.30 0.68 -20.42
N GLY A 365 21.96 -0.55 -20.05
CA GLY A 365 22.79 -1.38 -19.15
C GLY A 365 22.88 -0.86 -17.70
N PHE A 366 21.94 -0.04 -17.23
CA PHE A 366 21.86 0.36 -15.82
C PHE A 366 21.15 -0.68 -14.95
N ARG A 367 20.24 -1.47 -15.53
CA ARG A 367 19.47 -2.51 -14.83
C ARG A 367 19.28 -3.74 -15.71
N LEU A 368 19.10 -4.89 -15.07
CA LEU A 368 18.73 -6.13 -15.75
C LEU A 368 17.28 -6.10 -16.26
N PRO A 369 16.93 -6.91 -17.28
CA PRO A 369 15.56 -7.02 -17.79
C PRO A 369 14.51 -7.32 -16.71
N VAL A 370 14.83 -8.11 -15.68
CA VAL A 370 13.92 -8.37 -14.54
C VAL A 370 13.42 -7.09 -13.85
N ALA A 371 14.16 -5.99 -13.92
CA ALA A 371 13.73 -4.72 -13.32
C ALA A 371 12.42 -4.19 -13.91
N LEU A 372 12.07 -4.59 -15.14
CA LEU A 372 10.81 -4.24 -15.81
C LEU A 372 9.60 -4.96 -15.24
N ASP A 373 9.81 -6.08 -14.53
CA ASP A 373 8.75 -6.83 -13.85
C ASP A 373 8.43 -6.23 -12.48
N ASN A 374 9.31 -5.40 -11.91
CA ASN A 374 8.96 -4.55 -10.77
C ASN A 374 8.16 -3.34 -11.26
N ARG A 375 6.84 -3.44 -11.34
CA ARG A 375 6.01 -2.40 -11.98
C ARG A 375 4.67 -2.26 -11.25
N PRO A 376 3.98 -1.11 -11.38
CA PRO A 376 2.58 -1.06 -10.98
C PRO A 376 1.72 -1.96 -11.89
N LEU A 377 0.51 -2.29 -11.42
CA LEU A 377 -0.48 -3.00 -12.23
C LEU A 377 -0.77 -2.23 -13.52
N ARG A 378 -0.96 -2.98 -14.60
CA ARG A 378 -1.64 -2.46 -15.78
C ARG A 378 -3.13 -2.27 -15.46
N PHE A 379 -3.81 -1.45 -16.25
CA PHE A 379 -5.22 -1.16 -16.03
C PHE A 379 -6.10 -2.42 -16.15
N ASP A 380 -5.79 -3.31 -17.10
CA ASP A 380 -6.48 -4.61 -17.26
C ASP A 380 -6.26 -5.54 -16.07
N GLU A 381 -5.04 -5.57 -15.51
CA GLU A 381 -4.74 -6.37 -14.31
C GLU A 381 -5.49 -5.84 -13.09
N TRP A 382 -5.52 -4.51 -12.91
CA TRP A 382 -6.32 -3.88 -11.85
C TRP A 382 -7.82 -4.13 -12.04
N GLU A 383 -8.35 -4.04 -13.26
CA GLU A 383 -9.77 -4.30 -13.56
C GLU A 383 -10.19 -5.72 -13.16
N MET A 384 -9.29 -6.71 -13.31
CA MET A 384 -9.51 -8.09 -12.88
C MET A 384 -9.42 -8.26 -11.36
N LEU A 385 -8.46 -7.62 -10.70
CA LEU A 385 -8.22 -7.77 -9.25
C LEU A 385 -9.19 -6.97 -8.38
N SER A 386 -9.70 -5.84 -8.86
CA SER A 386 -10.47 -4.88 -8.05
C SER A 386 -11.93 -5.28 -7.76
N GLY A 387 -12.42 -6.41 -8.28
CA GLY A 387 -13.76 -6.92 -7.94
C GLY A 387 -14.90 -5.91 -8.22
N GLN A 388 -15.80 -5.74 -7.24
CA GLN A 388 -16.95 -4.84 -7.34
C GLN A 388 -16.55 -3.39 -7.03
N ARG A 389 -16.95 -2.47 -7.91
CA ARG A 389 -16.53 -1.07 -7.93
C ARG A 389 -17.70 -0.10 -7.94
N ILE A 390 -17.55 0.98 -7.20
CA ILE A 390 -18.43 2.15 -7.22
C ILE A 390 -17.60 3.37 -7.63
N PHE A 391 -17.84 3.88 -8.83
CA PHE A 391 -17.24 5.12 -9.32
C PHE A 391 -17.98 6.31 -8.74
N VAL A 392 -17.26 7.26 -8.14
CA VAL A 392 -17.85 8.41 -7.47
C VAL A 392 -17.37 9.67 -8.16
N SER A 393 -18.29 10.40 -8.80
CA SER A 393 -17.94 11.58 -9.61
C SER A 393 -19.14 12.47 -9.89
N ALA A 394 -18.93 13.78 -9.92
CA ALA A 394 -19.92 14.72 -10.45
C ALA A 394 -19.97 14.71 -12.00
N THR A 395 -18.87 14.29 -12.63
CA THR A 395 -18.69 14.30 -14.09
C THR A 395 -18.07 12.99 -14.55
N PRO A 396 -18.79 11.85 -14.53
CA PRO A 396 -18.25 10.55 -14.91
C PRO A 396 -17.61 10.57 -16.30
N GLY A 397 -16.43 9.97 -16.42
CA GLY A 397 -15.70 9.83 -17.65
C GLY A 397 -16.30 8.81 -18.62
N LYS A 398 -15.56 8.52 -19.69
CA LYS A 398 -15.99 7.58 -20.74
C LYS A 398 -16.07 6.15 -20.21
N TYR A 399 -15.05 5.70 -19.47
CA TYR A 399 -14.98 4.34 -18.96
C TYR A 399 -16.14 4.02 -18.02
N GLU A 400 -16.46 4.94 -17.11
CA GLU A 400 -17.54 4.78 -16.14
C GLU A 400 -18.90 4.67 -16.84
N LYS A 401 -19.15 5.53 -17.84
CA LYS A 401 -20.38 5.52 -18.64
C LYS A 401 -20.54 4.22 -19.44
N GLU A 402 -19.43 3.66 -19.95
CA GLU A 402 -19.45 2.43 -20.74
C GLU A 402 -19.56 1.16 -19.89
N LYS A 403 -18.97 1.16 -18.68
CA LYS A 403 -18.83 -0.05 -17.86
C LYS A 403 -19.86 -0.17 -16.74
N SER A 404 -20.53 0.90 -16.34
CA SER A 404 -21.48 0.86 -15.23
C SER A 404 -22.77 0.15 -15.61
N GLY A 405 -23.18 -0.84 -14.82
CA GLY A 405 -24.49 -1.48 -14.95
C GLY A 405 -25.63 -0.60 -14.40
N ARG A 406 -25.29 0.37 -13.54
CA ARG A 406 -26.24 1.33 -12.95
C ARG A 406 -25.56 2.66 -12.70
N VAL A 407 -26.26 3.74 -13.02
CA VAL A 407 -25.92 5.11 -12.61
C VAL A 407 -26.94 5.54 -11.57
N VAL A 408 -26.47 5.91 -10.39
CA VAL A 408 -27.25 6.35 -9.23
C VAL A 408 -27.02 7.83 -9.04
N GLU A 409 -28.09 8.62 -9.03
CA GLU A 409 -28.01 10.08 -8.93
C GLU A 409 -28.04 10.57 -7.48
N LEU A 410 -27.19 11.54 -7.16
CA LEU A 410 -27.15 12.23 -5.87
C LEU A 410 -27.00 13.74 -6.12
N LEU A 411 -28.12 14.36 -6.51
CA LEU A 411 -28.16 15.73 -7.03
C LEU A 411 -28.66 16.74 -5.99
N VAL A 412 -29.53 16.32 -5.08
CA VAL A 412 -30.06 17.20 -4.03
C VAL A 412 -29.09 17.31 -2.87
N ARG A 413 -28.63 18.53 -2.58
CA ARG A 413 -27.80 18.82 -1.40
C ARG A 413 -28.66 18.77 -0.13
N PRO A 414 -28.16 18.20 0.99
CA PRO A 414 -28.88 18.19 2.27
C PRO A 414 -29.29 19.59 2.75
N THR A 415 -28.51 20.62 2.41
CA THR A 415 -28.76 22.03 2.75
C THR A 415 -29.82 22.71 1.88
N GLY A 416 -30.28 22.06 0.80
CA GLY A 416 -31.22 22.66 -0.18
C GLY A 416 -30.59 23.66 -1.15
N LEU A 417 -29.26 23.82 -1.15
CA LEU A 417 -28.56 24.72 -2.07
C LEU A 417 -28.71 24.25 -3.53
N VAL A 418 -29.18 25.16 -4.40
CA VAL A 418 -29.35 24.93 -5.85
C VAL A 418 -28.12 25.38 -6.64
N ASP A 419 -27.92 24.79 -7.82
CA ASP A 419 -26.83 25.19 -8.71
C ASP A 419 -27.01 26.63 -9.25
N PRO A 420 -25.91 27.37 -9.48
CA PRO A 420 -25.97 28.76 -9.89
C PRO A 420 -26.57 28.92 -11.30
N LYS A 421 -27.35 29.98 -11.51
CA LYS A 421 -27.86 30.35 -12.84
C LYS A 421 -26.70 30.81 -13.74
N LEU A 422 -26.47 30.11 -14.84
CA LEU A 422 -25.50 30.52 -15.87
C LEU A 422 -26.06 31.67 -16.71
N ARG A 423 -25.30 32.77 -16.87
CA ARG A 423 -25.59 33.84 -17.84
C ARG A 423 -24.54 33.82 -18.95
N LEU A 424 -24.98 33.58 -20.19
CA LEU A 424 -24.14 33.65 -21.38
C LEU A 424 -24.20 35.06 -21.97
N ASN A 425 -23.13 35.84 -21.81
CA ASN A 425 -23.01 37.12 -22.50
C ASN A 425 -22.47 36.85 -23.92
N ARG A 426 -23.31 37.02 -24.94
CA ARG A 426 -22.85 37.01 -26.34
C ARG A 426 -22.06 38.29 -26.58
N HIS A 427 -20.75 38.18 -26.70
CA HIS A 427 -19.93 39.28 -27.22
C HIS A 427 -20.36 39.51 -28.68
N LYS A 428 -21.02 40.64 -28.97
CA LYS A 428 -21.14 41.10 -30.35
C LYS A 428 -19.73 41.53 -30.79
N PRO A 429 -19.19 41.01 -31.91
CA PRO A 429 -17.98 41.58 -32.48
C PRO A 429 -18.29 43.04 -32.83
N SER A 430 -17.44 43.96 -32.35
CA SER A 430 -17.43 45.36 -32.75
C SER A 430 -17.20 45.40 -34.26
N GLY A 431 -18.23 45.84 -35.00
CA GLY A 431 -18.21 46.01 -36.44
C GLY A 431 -17.41 47.22 -36.88
#